data_AF-A0A930V1D9-F1
#
_entry.id   AF-A0A930V1D9-F1
#
_cell.length_a   1.000
_cell.length_b   1.000
_cell.length_c   1.000
_cell.angle_alpha   90.00
_cell.angle_beta   90.00
_cell.angle_gamma   90.00
#
_symmetry.space_group_name_H-M   'P 1'
#
loop_
_entity.id
_entity.type
_entity.pdbx_description
1 polymer ?
#
loop_
_entity_poly.entity_id
_entity_poly.type
_entity_poly.pdbx_seq_one_letter_code
_entity_poly.pdbx_strand_id
1 'polypeptide(L)'
;MEKLSLMLWRERELLEALLYRLEVEQLMLAANRTVNLARAARDVDAVLDLLRETEVLRGVAATEVAAELGCDPGASLAELAEIAEEPWRTILVDHRDAFHELTRRVGAVSATNRDLLSSGAQHALDAFADLGDLVSFGSPLVEGQG
;
A
#
# COMPACT_ATOMS: atom_id res chain seq x y z
N MET A 1 3.61 -26.38 -11.39
CA MET A 1 4.10 -25.09 -11.97
C MET A 1 3.03 -24.13 -12.48
N GLU A 2 2.15 -24.51 -13.41
CA GLU A 2 1.16 -23.59 -14.03
C GLU A 2 0.28 -22.83 -13.02
N LYS A 3 -0.26 -23.55 -12.04
CA LYS A 3 -1.09 -22.97 -10.97
C LYS A 3 -0.35 -21.87 -10.20
N LEU A 4 0.93 -22.09 -9.86
CA LEU A 4 1.75 -21.08 -9.18
C LEU A 4 1.94 -19.84 -10.07
N SER A 5 2.29 -20.03 -11.35
CA SER A 5 2.45 -18.90 -12.28
C SER A 5 1.17 -18.09 -12.44
N LEU A 6 0.01 -18.74 -12.52
CA LEU A 6 -1.29 -18.04 -12.57
C LEU A 6 -1.54 -17.19 -11.32
N MET A 7 -1.25 -17.72 -10.13
CA MET A 7 -1.40 -16.98 -8.87
C MET A 7 -0.43 -15.79 -8.79
N LEU A 8 0.83 -15.98 -9.21
CA LEU A 8 1.83 -14.90 -9.26
C LEU A 8 1.40 -13.78 -10.22
N TRP A 9 0.83 -14.13 -11.38
CA TRP A 9 0.32 -13.15 -12.31
C TRP A 9 -0.87 -12.38 -11.71
N ARG A 10 -1.81 -13.08 -11.07
CA ARG A 10 -2.95 -12.47 -10.40
C ARG A 10 -2.52 -11.51 -9.28
N GLU A 11 -1.56 -11.91 -8.45
CA GLU A 11 -1.04 -11.07 -7.37
C GLU A 11 -0.34 -9.82 -7.91
N ARG A 12 0.35 -9.94 -9.06
CA ARG A 12 0.93 -8.79 -9.77
C ARG A 12 -0.14 -7.79 -10.21
N GLU A 13 -1.23 -8.26 -10.82
CA GLU A 13 -2.35 -7.38 -11.19
C GLU A 13 -2.94 -6.66 -9.99
N LEU A 14 -3.05 -7.34 -8.84
CA LEU A 14 -3.57 -6.75 -7.62
C LEU A 14 -2.63 -5.69 -7.05
N LEU A 15 -1.31 -5.91 -7.12
CA LEU A 15 -0.33 -4.89 -6.73
C LEU A 15 -0.35 -3.67 -7.68
N GLU A 16 -0.52 -3.89 -8.98
CA GLU A 16 -0.72 -2.80 -9.96
C GLU A 16 -2.00 -2.01 -9.64
N ALA A 17 -3.09 -2.71 -9.31
CA ALA A 17 -4.36 -2.09 -8.91
C ALA A 17 -4.22 -1.32 -7.59
N LEU A 18 -3.51 -1.87 -6.61
CA LEU A 18 -3.21 -1.24 -5.32
C LEU A 18 -2.42 0.05 -5.52
N LEU A 19 -1.36 -0.01 -6.33
CA LEU A 19 -0.56 1.17 -6.66
C LEU A 19 -1.43 2.27 -7.25
N TYR A 20 -2.27 1.94 -8.24
CA TYR A 20 -3.19 2.94 -8.80
C TYR A 20 -4.17 3.47 -7.74
N ARG A 21 -4.70 2.64 -6.82
CA ARG A 21 -5.60 3.13 -5.74
C ARG A 21 -4.89 4.10 -4.81
N LEU A 22 -3.64 3.82 -4.46
CA LEU A 22 -2.80 4.70 -3.64
C LEU A 22 -2.48 6.03 -4.35
N GLU A 23 -2.23 6.00 -5.67
CA GLU A 23 -2.05 7.22 -6.47
C GLU A 23 -3.35 8.07 -6.51
N VAL A 24 -4.52 7.44 -6.61
CA VAL A 24 -5.81 8.14 -6.51
C VAL A 24 -6.00 8.76 -5.12
N GLU A 25 -5.68 8.03 -4.06
CA GLU A 25 -5.71 8.56 -2.70
C GLU A 25 -4.77 9.77 -2.54
N GLN A 26 -3.55 9.66 -3.06
CA GLN A 26 -2.56 10.74 -3.07
C GLN A 26 -3.12 12.00 -3.72
N LEU A 27 -3.79 11.86 -4.88
CA LEU A 27 -4.42 12.98 -5.58
C LEU A 27 -5.54 13.61 -4.76
N MET A 28 -6.34 12.81 -4.03
CA MET A 28 -7.38 13.35 -3.15
C MET A 28 -6.78 14.14 -1.99
N LEU A 29 -5.68 13.64 -1.39
CA LEU A 29 -4.94 14.31 -0.33
C LEU A 29 -4.34 15.62 -0.83
N ALA A 30 -3.58 15.59 -1.93
CA ALA A 30 -2.94 16.77 -2.51
C ALA A 30 -3.95 17.84 -2.94
N ALA A 31 -5.15 17.43 -3.38
CA ALA A 31 -6.23 18.34 -3.75
C ALA A 31 -7.13 18.78 -2.58
N ASN A 32 -6.84 18.36 -1.33
CA ASN A 32 -7.67 18.60 -0.14
C ASN A 32 -9.15 18.18 -0.32
N ARG A 33 -9.41 17.12 -1.10
CA ARG A 33 -10.77 16.60 -1.37
C ARG A 33 -11.19 15.56 -0.34
N THR A 34 -11.30 16.00 0.91
CA THR A 34 -11.57 15.14 2.09
C THR A 34 -12.85 14.30 1.99
N VAL A 35 -13.90 14.80 1.32
CA VAL A 35 -15.15 14.05 1.10
C VAL A 35 -14.94 12.76 0.28
N ASN A 36 -13.97 12.76 -0.64
CA ASN A 36 -13.65 11.61 -1.49
C ASN A 36 -12.54 10.73 -0.89
N LEU A 37 -11.79 11.23 0.09
CA LEU A 37 -10.69 10.51 0.72
C LEU A 37 -11.14 9.19 1.35
N ALA A 38 -12.27 9.21 2.08
CA ALA A 38 -12.84 8.02 2.69
C ALA A 38 -13.31 6.97 1.66
N ARG A 39 -13.58 7.38 0.41
CA ARG A 39 -13.86 6.45 -0.69
C ARG A 39 -12.56 5.86 -1.24
N ALA A 40 -11.56 6.70 -1.49
CA ALA A 40 -10.25 6.24 -1.98
C ALA A 40 -9.59 5.24 -1.02
N ALA A 41 -9.64 5.51 0.30
CA ALA A 41 -9.14 4.59 1.32
C ALA A 41 -9.85 3.23 1.31
N ARG A 42 -11.19 3.21 1.17
CA ARG A 42 -11.95 1.96 1.04
C ARG A 42 -11.59 1.18 -0.22
N ASP A 43 -11.30 1.88 -1.32
CA ASP A 43 -10.86 1.22 -2.55
C ASP A 43 -9.48 0.58 -2.36
N VAL A 44 -8.57 1.20 -1.58
CA VAL A 44 -7.28 0.60 -1.17
C VAL A 44 -7.51 -0.65 -0.33
N ASP A 45 -8.33 -0.56 0.72
CA ASP A 45 -8.65 -1.69 1.62
C ASP A 45 -9.22 -2.88 0.85
N ALA A 46 -10.14 -2.64 -0.09
CA ALA A 46 -10.75 -3.69 -0.90
C ALA A 46 -9.71 -4.45 -1.75
N VAL A 47 -8.68 -3.78 -2.27
CA VAL A 47 -7.60 -4.46 -3.00
C VAL A 47 -6.67 -5.21 -2.05
N LEU A 48 -6.38 -4.67 -0.86
CA LEU A 48 -5.58 -5.36 0.16
C LEU A 48 -6.23 -6.66 0.62
N ASP A 49 -7.56 -6.69 0.75
CA ASP A 49 -8.29 -7.91 1.12
C ASP A 49 -8.16 -8.99 0.02
N LEU A 50 -8.34 -8.61 -1.25
CA LEU A 50 -8.13 -9.53 -2.38
C LEU A 50 -6.68 -10.03 -2.47
N LEU A 51 -5.71 -9.18 -2.13
CA LEU A 51 -4.29 -9.54 -2.11
C LEU A 51 -4.04 -10.63 -1.06
N ARG A 52 -4.55 -10.45 0.17
CA ARG A 52 -4.44 -11.44 1.25
C ARG A 52 -5.05 -12.79 0.88
N GLU A 53 -6.23 -12.78 0.26
CA GLU A 53 -6.87 -14.01 -0.23
C GLU A 53 -6.02 -14.72 -1.29
N THR A 54 -5.46 -13.94 -2.23
CA THR A 54 -4.62 -14.48 -3.30
C THR A 54 -3.30 -15.02 -2.76
N GLU A 55 -2.68 -14.36 -1.78
CA GLU A 55 -1.43 -14.78 -1.14
C GLU A 55 -1.57 -16.14 -0.44
N VAL A 56 -2.72 -16.41 0.20
CA VAL A 56 -3.01 -17.72 0.80
C VAL A 56 -3.02 -18.82 -0.26
N LEU A 57 -3.70 -18.59 -1.38
CA LEU A 57 -3.77 -19.55 -2.49
C LEU A 57 -2.42 -19.73 -3.19
N ARG A 58 -1.66 -18.63 -3.37
CA ARG A 58 -0.29 -18.68 -3.87
C ARG A 58 0.60 -19.50 -2.96
N GLY A 59 0.51 -19.31 -1.64
CA GLY A 59 1.29 -20.06 -0.66
C GLY A 59 1.11 -21.56 -0.81
N VAL A 60 -0.15 -22.03 -0.93
CA VAL A 60 -0.46 -23.44 -1.19
C VAL A 60 0.16 -23.92 -2.51
N ALA A 61 0.00 -23.16 -3.60
CA ALA A 61 0.56 -23.51 -4.90
C ALA A 61 2.11 -23.53 -4.90
N ALA A 62 2.75 -22.65 -4.13
CA ALA A 62 4.20 -22.60 -3.97
C ALA A 62 4.72 -23.81 -3.21
N THR A 63 4.05 -24.21 -2.12
CA THR A 63 4.41 -25.43 -1.39
C THR A 63 4.22 -26.69 -2.24
N GLU A 64 3.15 -26.77 -3.03
CA GLU A 64 2.95 -27.88 -3.99
C GLU A 64 4.11 -27.97 -4.99
N VAL A 65 4.50 -26.82 -5.58
CA VAL A 65 5.64 -26.75 -6.51
C VAL A 65 6.97 -27.07 -5.83
N ALA A 66 7.19 -26.59 -4.61
CA ALA A 66 8.40 -26.90 -3.85
C ALA A 66 8.53 -28.41 -3.63
N ALA A 67 7.44 -29.09 -3.27
CA ALA A 67 7.43 -30.55 -3.14
C ALA A 67 7.70 -31.27 -4.47
N GLU A 68 7.12 -30.80 -5.58
CA GLU A 68 7.39 -31.33 -6.93
C GLU A 68 8.89 -31.23 -7.30
N LEU A 69 9.55 -30.15 -6.89
CA LEU A 69 10.96 -29.88 -7.17
C LEU A 69 11.92 -30.42 -6.08
N GLY A 70 11.42 -31.09 -5.04
CA GLY A 70 12.23 -31.60 -3.93
C GLY A 70 12.86 -30.53 -3.04
N CYS A 71 12.26 -29.34 -3.00
CA CYS A 71 12.68 -28.19 -2.19
C CYS A 71 11.98 -28.17 -0.83
N ASP A 72 12.45 -27.28 0.06
CA ASP A 72 11.75 -26.98 1.31
C ASP A 72 10.36 -26.35 1.03
N PRO A 73 9.30 -26.68 1.78
CA PRO A 73 7.96 -26.08 1.63
C PRO A 73 7.92 -24.55 1.68
N GLY A 74 8.91 -23.91 2.31
CA GLY A 74 9.08 -22.46 2.40
C GLY A 74 10.05 -21.88 1.37
N ALA A 75 10.45 -22.64 0.35
CA ALA A 75 11.35 -22.16 -0.70
C ALA A 75 10.82 -20.87 -1.34
N SER A 76 11.71 -19.88 -1.42
CA SER A 76 11.46 -18.60 -2.05
C SER A 76 11.31 -18.74 -3.57
N LEU A 77 10.69 -17.74 -4.19
CA LEU A 77 10.61 -17.62 -5.66
C LEU A 77 11.97 -17.72 -6.35
N ALA A 78 13.03 -17.20 -5.71
CA ALA A 78 14.39 -17.27 -6.23
C ALA A 78 14.92 -18.71 -6.21
N GLU A 79 14.76 -19.42 -5.08
CA GLU A 79 15.19 -20.82 -4.94
C GLU A 79 14.42 -21.73 -5.90
N LEU A 80 13.10 -21.53 -6.06
CA LEU A 80 12.31 -22.27 -7.03
C LEU A 80 12.77 -22.03 -8.47
N ALA A 81 13.11 -20.78 -8.82
CA ALA A 81 13.59 -20.45 -10.16
C ALA A 81 14.98 -21.04 -10.46
N GLU A 82 15.85 -21.17 -9.47
CA GLU A 82 17.19 -21.75 -9.63
C GLU A 82 17.15 -23.23 -10.01
N ILE A 83 16.13 -23.97 -9.57
CA ILE A 83 15.98 -25.41 -9.79
C ILE A 83 15.05 -25.69 -10.97
N ALA A 84 14.11 -24.80 -11.25
CA ALA A 84 13.19 -24.96 -12.37
C ALA A 84 13.90 -25.07 -13.72
N GLU A 85 13.35 -25.92 -14.58
CA GLU A 85 13.69 -25.99 -16.01
C GLU A 85 12.95 -24.91 -16.81
N GLU A 86 13.36 -24.70 -18.05
CA GLU A 86 12.64 -23.80 -18.96
C GLU A 86 11.26 -24.38 -19.36
N PRO A 87 10.24 -23.54 -19.58
CA PRO A 87 10.27 -22.06 -19.57
C PRO A 87 10.10 -21.44 -18.18
N TRP A 88 9.95 -22.27 -17.14
CA TRP A 88 9.51 -21.82 -15.83
C TRP A 88 10.55 -21.01 -15.08
N ARG A 89 11.84 -21.33 -15.25
CA ARG A 89 12.94 -20.52 -14.72
C ARG A 89 12.77 -19.05 -15.11
N THR A 90 12.65 -18.79 -16.41
CA THR A 90 12.50 -17.42 -16.93
C THR A 90 11.24 -16.76 -16.37
N ILE A 91 10.11 -17.45 -16.40
CA ILE A 91 8.83 -16.92 -15.91
C ILE A 91 8.88 -16.55 -14.42
N LEU A 92 9.49 -17.39 -13.57
CA LEU A 92 9.58 -17.13 -12.13
C LEU A 92 10.53 -15.95 -11.82
N VAL A 93 11.63 -15.82 -12.56
CA VAL A 93 12.53 -14.66 -12.46
C VAL A 93 11.80 -13.39 -12.83
N ASP A 94 11.07 -13.38 -13.95
CA ASP A 94 10.30 -12.22 -14.41
C ASP A 94 9.24 -11.79 -13.37
N HIS A 95 8.54 -12.76 -12.76
CA HIS A 95 7.61 -12.46 -11.67
C HIS A 95 8.30 -11.83 -10.47
N ARG A 96 9.41 -12.42 -10.01
CA ARG A 96 10.17 -11.91 -8.85
C ARG A 96 10.61 -10.46 -9.06
N ASP A 97 11.17 -10.17 -10.23
CA ASP A 97 11.68 -8.83 -10.54
C ASP A 97 10.53 -7.82 -10.62
N ALA A 98 9.38 -8.21 -11.18
CA ALA A 98 8.19 -7.37 -11.18
C ALA A 98 7.63 -7.13 -9.77
N PHE A 99 7.62 -8.14 -8.89
CA PHE A 99 7.20 -7.98 -7.49
C PHE A 99 8.09 -7.01 -6.73
N HIS A 100 9.41 -7.09 -6.91
CA HIS A 100 10.34 -6.15 -6.29
C HIS A 100 10.04 -4.71 -6.71
N GLU A 101 9.84 -4.46 -8.00
CA GLU A 101 9.54 -3.12 -8.50
C GLU A 101 8.19 -2.59 -8.01
N LEU A 102 7.13 -3.41 -8.07
CA LEU A 102 5.80 -3.02 -7.62
C LEU A 102 5.78 -2.72 -6.11
N THR A 103 6.40 -3.59 -5.30
CA THR A 103 6.45 -3.40 -3.85
C THR A 103 7.20 -2.12 -3.48
N ARG A 104 8.31 -1.82 -4.17
CA ARG A 104 9.06 -0.57 -4.00
C ARG A 104 8.19 0.65 -4.32
N ARG A 105 7.46 0.62 -5.43
CA ARG A 105 6.55 1.72 -5.85
C ARG A 105 5.40 1.91 -4.87
N VAL A 106 4.72 0.82 -4.49
CA VAL A 106 3.65 0.82 -3.49
C VAL A 106 4.14 1.42 -2.17
N GLY A 107 5.32 1.01 -1.70
CA GLY A 107 5.93 1.55 -0.49
C GLY A 107 6.21 3.06 -0.56
N ALA A 108 6.71 3.54 -1.70
CA ALA A 108 7.00 4.96 -1.91
C ALA A 108 5.73 5.83 -1.92
N VAL A 109 4.69 5.41 -2.65
CA VAL A 109 3.41 6.16 -2.69
C VAL A 109 2.74 6.14 -1.32
N SER A 110 2.73 4.97 -0.65
CA SER A 110 2.16 4.85 0.70
C SER A 110 2.88 5.74 1.72
N ALA A 111 4.21 5.84 1.64
CA ALA A 111 4.98 6.76 2.49
C ALA A 111 4.58 8.22 2.24
N THR A 112 4.49 8.60 0.96
CA THR A 112 4.07 9.96 0.58
C THR A 112 2.66 10.28 1.09
N ASN A 113 1.71 9.34 1.00
CA ASN A 113 0.34 9.55 1.51
C ASN A 113 0.34 9.77 3.03
N ARG A 114 1.14 9.00 3.78
CA ARG A 114 1.29 9.19 5.24
C ARG A 114 1.88 10.55 5.61
N ASP A 115 2.87 11.02 4.84
CA ASP A 115 3.50 12.33 5.06
C ASP A 115 2.51 13.47 4.80
N LEU A 116 1.70 13.37 3.73
CA LEU A 116 0.64 14.33 3.41
C LEU A 116 -0.44 14.38 4.51
N LEU A 117 -0.89 13.22 4.99
CA LEU A 117 -1.86 13.13 6.08
C LEU A 117 -1.33 13.77 7.37
N SER A 118 -0.08 13.47 7.73
CA SER A 118 0.55 13.98 8.95
C SER A 118 0.75 15.50 8.88
N SER A 119 1.22 16.00 7.73
CA SER A 119 1.42 17.43 7.51
C SER A 119 0.09 18.20 7.50
N GLY A 120 -0.94 17.63 6.87
CA GLY A 120 -2.28 18.23 6.86
C GLY A 120 -2.90 18.32 8.26
N ALA A 121 -2.72 17.28 9.09
CA ALA A 121 -3.18 17.30 10.48
C ALA A 121 -2.45 18.37 11.31
N GLN A 122 -1.13 18.49 11.17
CA GLN A 122 -0.36 19.51 11.88
C GLN A 122 -0.79 20.92 11.51
N HIS A 123 -0.94 21.23 10.22
CA HIS A 123 -1.40 22.55 9.79
C HIS A 123 -2.79 22.91 10.32
N ALA A 124 -3.69 21.93 10.44
CA ALA A 124 -5.01 22.16 11.03
C ALA A 124 -4.90 22.51 12.53
N LEU A 125 -4.04 21.79 13.28
CA LEU A 125 -3.81 22.07 14.70
C LEU A 125 -3.19 23.45 14.92
N ASP A 126 -2.19 23.82 14.12
CA ASP A 126 -1.53 25.13 14.21
C ASP A 126 -2.53 26.27 13.93
N ALA A 127 -3.39 26.11 12.91
CA ALA A 127 -4.44 27.08 12.62
C ALA A 127 -5.48 27.22 13.75
N PHE A 128 -5.81 26.13 14.46
CA PHE A 128 -6.68 26.19 15.64
C PHE A 128 -6.00 26.88 16.82
N ALA A 129 -4.71 26.65 17.03
CA ALA A 129 -3.93 27.32 18.06
C ALA A 129 -3.86 28.84 17.81
N ASP A 130 -3.55 29.25 16.58
CA ASP A 130 -3.52 30.67 16.17
C ASP A 130 -4.88 31.37 16.40
N LEU A 131 -5.99 30.68 16.07
CA LEU A 131 -7.33 31.20 16.35
C LEU A 131 -7.64 31.29 17.85
N GLY A 132 -7.20 30.32 18.65
CA GLY A 132 -7.33 30.33 20.11
C GLY A 132 -6.59 31.50 20.76
N ASP A 133 -5.40 31.81 20.25
CA ASP A 133 -4.60 32.95 20.68
C ASP A 133 -5.30 34.27 20.32
N LEU A 134 -5.80 34.42 19.09
CA LEU A 134 -6.54 35.61 18.66
C LEU A 134 -7.78 35.89 19.54
N VAL A 135 -8.50 34.86 19.97
CA VAL A 135 -9.68 35.02 20.86
C VAL A 135 -9.25 35.37 22.30
N SER A 136 -8.12 34.86 22.79
CA SER A 136 -7.61 35.19 24.13
C SER A 136 -7.14 36.64 24.27
N PHE A 137 -6.57 37.23 23.22
CA PHE A 137 -6.19 38.66 23.22
C PHE A 137 -7.38 39.63 23.15
N GLY A 138 -8.57 39.15 22.77
CA GLY A 138 -9.77 39.96 22.54
C GLY A 138 -10.66 40.22 23.75
N SER A 139 -10.34 39.72 24.95
CA SER A 139 -11.09 40.05 26.18
C SER A 139 -10.64 41.42 26.71
N PRO A 140 -11.46 42.49 26.60
CA PRO A 140 -11.11 43.75 27.23
C PRO A 140 -11.26 43.55 28.73
N LEU A 141 -10.21 43.89 29.48
CA LEU A 141 -10.30 44.15 30.90
C LEU A 141 -11.39 45.21 31.10
N VAL A 142 -12.57 44.79 31.58
CA VAL A 142 -13.55 45.72 32.14
C VAL A 142 -12.94 46.17 33.47
N GLU A 143 -12.07 47.18 33.40
CA GLU A 143 -11.61 47.92 34.57
C GLU A 143 -12.84 48.56 35.22
N GLY A 144 -13.22 48.01 36.37
CA GLY A 144 -14.21 48.61 37.24
C GLY A 144 -13.71 49.96 37.75
N GLN A 145 -14.38 51.02 37.34
CA GLN A 145 -14.49 52.25 38.11
C GLN A 145 -15.89 52.19 38.77
N GLY A 146 -16.05 52.28 40.09
CA GLY A 146 -15.34 53.18 41.00
C GLY A 146 -16.24 54.36 41.24
#